data_AF-A0A961MJT1-F1
#
_entry.id   AF-A0A961MJT1-F1
#
_cell.length_a   1.000
_cell.length_b   1.000
_cell.length_c   1.000
_cell.angle_alpha   90.00
_cell.angle_beta   90.00
_cell.angle_gamma   90.00
#
_symmetry.space_group_name_H-M   'P 1'
#
loop_
_entity.id
_entity.type
_entity.pdbx_description
1 polymer ?
#
loop_
_entity_poly.entity_id
_entity_poly.type
_entity_poly.pdbx_seq_one_letter_code
_entity_poly.pdbx_strand_id
1 'polypeptide(L)'
;GRVFGEVENTGLVRMASFLAPLMAIAGGAMAKIRALWGGVLMLLAGALIYYAFGFGAFTMFPIGFCLLGGVLAIAAGRPDDPKTHF
;
A
#
# COMPACT_ATOMS: atom_id res chain seq x y z
N GLY A 1 -27.15 14.64 17.02
CA GLY A 1 -25.70 14.66 16.80
C GLY A 1 -25.41 13.86 15.55
N ARG A 2 -24.58 14.36 14.63
CA ARG A 2 -24.29 13.67 13.36
C ARG A 2 -23.61 12.33 13.67
N VAL A 3 -24.26 11.22 13.29
CA VAL A 3 -23.81 9.84 13.56
C VAL A 3 -22.62 9.43 12.68
N PHE A 4 -22.28 10.25 11.68
CA PHE A 4 -21.15 10.07 10.80
C PHE A 4 -20.29 11.32 10.89
N GLY A 5 -19.01 11.14 11.27
CA GLY A 5 -18.03 12.21 11.33
C GLY A 5 -17.98 12.98 10.03
N GLU A 6 -17.78 14.30 10.12
CA GLU A 6 -17.50 15.14 8.97
C GLU A 6 -16.41 14.48 8.12
N VAL A 7 -16.65 14.32 6.82
CA VAL A 7 -15.62 13.88 5.87
C VAL A 7 -14.62 15.04 5.80
N GLU A 8 -13.65 15.03 6.71
CA GLU A 8 -12.82 16.16 7.10
C GLU A 8 -11.97 16.71 5.92
N ASN A 9 -11.87 15.94 4.82
CA ASN A 9 -11.38 16.42 3.54
C ASN A 9 -11.82 15.51 2.37
N THR A 10 -12.90 15.85 1.67
CA THR A 10 -13.40 15.06 0.52
C THR A 10 -12.39 14.92 -0.62
N GLY A 11 -11.50 15.90 -0.78
CA GLY A 11 -10.42 15.87 -1.77
C GLY A 11 -9.37 14.81 -1.43
N LEU A 12 -8.94 14.77 -0.17
CA LEU A 12 -8.03 13.75 0.34
C LEU A 12 -8.59 12.35 0.13
N VAL A 13 -9.86 12.13 0.49
CA VAL A 13 -10.53 10.82 0.36
C VAL A 13 -10.55 10.37 -1.10
N ARG A 14 -10.93 11.25 -2.04
CA ARG A 14 -10.95 10.91 -3.49
C ARG A 14 -9.55 10.59 -4.02
N MET A 15 -8.56 11.39 -3.64
CA MET A 15 -7.18 11.17 -4.05
C MET A 15 -6.64 9.85 -3.49
N ALA A 16 -6.86 9.58 -2.19
CA ALA A 16 -6.41 8.36 -1.54
C ALA A 16 -7.09 7.11 -2.12
N SER A 17 -8.41 7.16 -2.36
CA SER A 17 -9.16 6.07 -3.02
C SER A 17 -8.60 5.69 -4.38
N PHE A 18 -8.01 6.65 -5.11
CA PHE A 18 -7.42 6.40 -6.42
C PHE A 18 -5.95 5.98 -6.33
N LEU A 19 -5.13 6.77 -5.63
CA LEU A 19 -3.68 6.59 -5.62
C LEU A 19 -3.23 5.39 -4.80
N ALA A 20 -3.84 5.12 -3.65
CA ALA A 20 -3.41 4.02 -2.78
C ALA A 20 -3.49 2.65 -3.47
N PRO A 21 -4.62 2.23 -4.09
CA PRO A 21 -4.65 0.95 -4.79
C PRO A 21 -3.71 0.90 -6.00
N LEU A 22 -3.50 2.03 -6.68
CA LEU A 22 -2.56 2.11 -7.80
C LEU A 22 -1.11 1.88 -7.34
N MET A 23 -0.71 2.51 -6.23
CA MET A 23 0.59 2.29 -5.60
C MET A 23 0.74 0.86 -5.06
N ALA A 24 -0.30 0.28 -4.47
CA ALA A 24 -0.27 -1.08 -3.95
C ALA A 24 -0.04 -2.12 -5.07
N ILE A 25 -0.78 -2.01 -6.19
CA ILE A 25 -0.65 -2.93 -7.34
C ILE A 25 0.73 -2.75 -7.99
N ALA A 26 1.14 -1.51 -8.24
CA ALA A 26 2.46 -1.21 -8.80
C ALA A 26 3.57 -1.77 -7.90
N GLY A 27 3.44 -1.55 -6.58
CA GLY A 27 4.38 -2.03 -5.58
C GLY A 27 4.52 -3.55 -5.55
N GLY A 28 3.39 -4.26 -5.46
CA GLY A 28 3.38 -5.72 -5.46
C GLY A 28 3.90 -6.34 -6.76
N ALA A 29 3.54 -5.78 -7.92
CA ALA A 29 4.03 -6.26 -9.21
C ALA A 29 5.54 -6.05 -9.37
N MET A 30 6.08 -4.95 -8.84
CA MET A 30 7.50 -4.62 -8.93
C MET A 30 8.38 -5.31 -7.87
N ALA A 31 7.81 -5.80 -6.77
CA ALA A 31 8.57 -6.32 -5.64
C ALA A 31 9.59 -7.42 -6.04
N LYS A 32 9.25 -8.25 -7.04
CA LYS A 32 10.12 -9.33 -7.55
C LYS A 32 11.29 -8.88 -8.44
N ILE A 33 11.27 -7.66 -8.97
CA ILE A 33 12.31 -7.15 -9.89
C ILE A 33 13.06 -5.98 -9.24
N ARG A 34 12.33 -5.16 -8.49
CA ARG A 34 12.82 -3.90 -7.93
C ARG A 34 12.26 -3.73 -6.52
N ALA A 35 12.67 -4.62 -5.62
CA ALA A 35 12.09 -4.81 -4.29
C ALA A 35 12.06 -3.53 -3.44
N LEU A 36 13.12 -2.71 -3.49
CA LEU A 36 13.15 -1.43 -2.78
C LEU A 36 11.99 -0.51 -3.21
N TRP A 37 11.80 -0.33 -4.52
CA TRP A 37 10.75 0.55 -5.04
C TRP A 37 9.36 -0.06 -4.87
N GLY A 38 9.26 -1.38 -5.09
CA GLY A 38 8.04 -2.13 -4.82
C GLY A 38 7.59 -1.95 -3.37
N GLY A 39 8.52 -2.11 -2.44
CA GLY A 39 8.25 -1.99 -1.02
C GLY A 39 7.89 -0.57 -0.59
N VAL A 40 8.62 0.45 -1.04
CA VAL A 40 8.29 1.86 -0.75
C VAL A 40 6.87 2.22 -1.22
N LEU A 41 6.48 1.79 -2.43
CA LEU A 41 5.15 2.05 -2.95
C LEU A 41 4.05 1.38 -2.12
N MET A 42 4.28 0.14 -1.67
CA MET A 42 3.34 -0.55 -0.78
C MET A 42 3.26 0.15 0.59
N LEU A 43 4.39 0.59 1.17
CA LEU A 43 4.36 1.34 2.43
C LEU A 43 3.58 2.65 2.29
N LEU A 44 3.80 3.40 1.21
CA LEU A 44 3.05 4.63 0.92
C LEU A 44 1.57 4.35 0.71
N ALA A 45 1.19 3.26 0.05
CA ALA A 45 -0.20 2.86 -0.11
C ALA A 45 -0.87 2.59 1.25
N GLY A 46 -0.24 1.77 2.10
CA GLY A 46 -0.76 1.48 3.44
C GLY A 46 -0.87 2.72 4.33
N ALA A 47 0.16 3.57 4.32
CA ALA A 47 0.16 4.83 5.05
C ALA A 47 -0.93 5.79 4.56
N LEU A 48 -1.14 5.89 3.24
CA LEU A 48 -2.16 6.76 2.66
C LEU A 48 -3.59 6.30 3.00
N ILE A 49 -3.83 4.98 3.02
CA ILE A 49 -5.13 4.43 3.46
C ILE A 49 -5.36 4.73 4.94
N TYR A 50 -4.35 4.49 5.79
CA TYR A 50 -4.45 4.80 7.21
C TYR A 50 -4.71 6.31 7.45
N TYR A 51 -4.00 7.18 6.72
CA TYR A 51 -4.15 8.63 6.87
C TYR A 51 -5.52 9.13 6.40
N ALA A 52 -6.07 8.60 5.31
CA ALA A 52 -7.33 9.09 4.74
C ALA A 52 -8.59 8.46 5.37
N PHE A 53 -8.50 7.22 5.88
CA PHE A 53 -9.67 6.45 6.32
C PHE A 53 -9.55 5.93 7.77
N GLY A 54 -8.38 6.04 8.39
CA GLY A 54 -8.09 5.43 9.68
C GLY A 54 -7.98 3.91 9.62
N PHE A 55 -7.86 3.30 10.79
CA PHE A 55 -7.84 1.85 10.95
C PHE A 55 -9.22 1.32 11.37
N GLY A 56 -9.81 0.46 10.55
CA GLY A 56 -11.09 -0.18 10.83
C GLY A 56 -11.27 -1.47 10.04
N ALA A 57 -12.41 -2.14 10.18
CA ALA A 57 -12.63 -3.47 9.59
C ALA A 57 -12.42 -3.50 8.06
N PHE A 58 -12.77 -2.43 7.35
CA PHE A 58 -12.63 -2.33 5.89
C PHE A 58 -11.23 -1.92 5.43
N THR A 59 -10.43 -1.29 6.30
CA THR A 59 -9.09 -0.79 5.96
C THR A 59 -7.96 -1.62 6.55
N MET A 60 -8.22 -2.43 7.60
CA MET A 60 -7.19 -3.18 8.31
C MET A 60 -6.45 -4.18 7.43
N PHE A 61 -7.16 -4.89 6.55
CA PHE A 61 -6.55 -5.85 5.62
C PHE A 61 -5.70 -5.15 4.55
N PRO A 62 -6.20 -4.18 3.78
CA PRO A 62 -5.36 -3.51 2.79
C PRO A 62 -4.18 -2.78 3.43
N ILE A 63 -4.35 -2.15 4.61
CA ILE A 63 -3.23 -1.57 5.37
C ILE A 63 -2.22 -2.66 5.74
N GLY A 64 -2.69 -3.75 6.36
CA GLY A 64 -1.84 -4.85 6.81
C GLY A 64 -1.04 -5.49 5.67
N PHE A 65 -1.69 -5.79 4.54
CA PHE A 65 -1.02 -6.38 3.38
C PHE A 65 0.00 -5.45 2.74
N CYS A 66 -0.34 -4.17 2.60
CA CYS A 66 0.57 -3.17 2.05
C CYS A 66 1.78 -2.94 2.96
N LEU A 67 1.56 -2.77 4.27
CA LEU A 67 2.64 -2.56 5.22
C LEU A 67 3.54 -3.79 5.35
N LEU A 68 2.95 -4.98 5.53
CA LEU A 68 3.72 -6.22 5.66
C LEU A 68 4.50 -6.52 4.37
N GLY A 69 3.84 -6.51 3.22
CA GLY A 69 4.52 -6.77 1.95
C GLY A 69 5.55 -5.69 1.62
N GLY A 70 5.33 -4.44 2.03
CA GLY A 70 6.29 -3.35 1.89
C GLY A 70 7.56 -3.58 2.70
N VAL A 71 7.41 -3.95 3.98
CA VAL A 71 8.54 -4.32 4.86
C VAL A 71 9.29 -5.53 4.29
N LEU A 72 8.57 -6.57 3.88
CA LEU A 72 9.19 -7.78 3.32
C LEU A 72 9.94 -7.49 2.02
N ALA A 73 9.40 -6.67 1.12
CA ALA A 73 10.07 -6.30 -0.12
C ALA A 73 11.34 -5.47 0.15
N ILE A 74 11.32 -4.53 1.10
CA ILE A 74 12.53 -3.78 1.47
C ILE A 74 13.55 -4.71 2.11
N ALA A 75 13.11 -5.61 3.01
CA ALA A 75 13.98 -6.58 3.67
C ALA A 75 14.61 -7.59 2.69
N ALA A 76 13.90 -7.95 1.61
CA ALA A 76 14.42 -8.81 0.56
C ALA A 76 15.62 -8.18 -0.19
N GLY A 77 15.70 -6.84 -0.24
CA GLY A 77 16.85 -6.13 -0.81
C GLY A 77 16.98 -6.31 -2.33
N ARG A 78 17.81 -7.29 -2.77
CA ARG A 78 17.99 -7.65 -4.19
C ARG A 78 17.07 -8.82 -4.49
N PRO A 79 15.90 -8.60 -5.12
CA PRO A 79 14.99 -9.68 -5.41
C PRO A 79 15.59 -10.61 -6.46
N ASP A 80 15.19 -11.87 -6.39
CA ASP A 80 15.82 -13.01 -7.05
C ASP A 80 16.18 -12.72 -8.52
N ASP A 81 17.41 -13.04 -8.91
CA ASP A 81 17.79 -13.09 -10.31
C ASP A 81 16.84 -14.08 -11.02
N PRO A 82 16.23 -13.71 -12.16
CA PRO A 82 15.40 -14.62 -12.93
C PRO A 82 16.27 -15.74 -13.48
N LYS A 83 16.48 -16.77 -12.68
CA LYS A 83 17.04 -18.05 -13.12
C LYS A 83 15.91 -18.80 -13.79
N THR A 84 16.06 -19.05 -15.08
CA THR A 84 15.19 -19.98 -15.79
C THR A 84 15.37 -21.35 -15.16
N HIS A 85 14.34 -21.84 -14.49
CA HIS A 85 14.23 -23.27 -14.29
C HIS A 85 13.82 -23.84 -15.66
N PHE A 86 14.84 -24.28 -16.39
CA PHE A 86 14.86 -24.81 -17.76
C PHE A 86 14.88 -23.76 -18.88
#